data_AF-A0A1M4Y0J9-F1
#
_entry.id   AF-A0A1M4Y0J9-F1
#
_cell.length_a   1.000
_cell.length_b   1.000
_cell.length_c   1.000
_cell.angle_alpha   90.00
_cell.angle_beta   90.00
_cell.angle_gamma   90.00
#
_symmetry.space_group_name_H-M   'P 1'
#
loop_
_entity.id
_entity.type
_entity.pdbx_description
1 polymer ?
#
loop_
_entity_poly.entity_id
_entity_poly.type
_entity_poly.pdbx_seq_one_letter_code
_entity_poly.pdbx_strand_id
1 'polypeptide(L)'
;MTGAPSPAGVIVCPLSARVALQRYSRAMATIQIRDVPEEAYEVIRQRARAAGQSIQSYMREQVIEMARQRTKQEVLAEIEAALAEERPRNVTAESLAAHVAAERR
;
A
#
# COMPACT_ATOMS: atom_id res chain seq x y z
N MET A 1 -60.93 17.62 23.38
CA MET A 1 -60.43 16.89 22.19
C MET A 1 -59.37 17.75 21.51
N THR A 2 -58.10 17.64 21.94
CA THR A 2 -56.94 17.96 21.10
C THR A 2 -55.72 17.25 21.69
N GLY A 3 -55.36 16.12 21.10
CA GLY A 3 -54.12 15.41 21.41
C GLY A 3 -52.98 16.02 20.59
N ALA A 4 -51.88 16.34 21.27
CA ALA A 4 -50.61 16.68 20.66
C ALA A 4 -49.57 15.60 21.03
N PRO A 5 -48.55 15.38 20.17
CA PRO A 5 -47.98 14.06 19.95
C PRO A 5 -46.83 13.64 20.88
N SER A 6 -46.71 12.32 20.96
CA SER A 6 -45.63 11.47 21.50
C SER A 6 -44.20 12.05 21.41
N PRO A 7 -43.41 12.01 22.51
CA PRO A 7 -41.97 12.25 22.43
C PRO A 7 -41.26 11.00 21.90
N ALA A 8 -40.78 11.09 20.66
CA ALA A 8 -39.84 10.13 20.08
C ALA A 8 -38.59 10.02 20.97
N GLY A 9 -38.22 8.77 21.27
CA GLY A 9 -37.17 8.42 22.20
C GLY A 9 -35.79 8.95 21.81
N VAL A 10 -35.20 9.70 22.73
CA VAL A 10 -33.76 9.96 22.72
C VAL A 10 -33.08 8.74 23.34
N ILE A 11 -32.63 7.81 22.51
CA ILE A 11 -31.70 6.77 22.93
C ILE A 11 -30.30 7.41 22.93
N VAL A 12 -29.95 8.05 24.04
CA VAL A 12 -28.53 8.27 24.37
C VAL A 12 -28.01 6.91 24.83
N CYS A 13 -27.26 6.23 23.98
CA CYS A 13 -26.47 5.06 24.39
C CYS A 13 -25.09 5.58 24.83
N PRO A 14 -24.77 5.57 26.14
CA PRO A 14 -23.50 6.07 26.60
C PRO A 14 -22.46 4.94 26.61
N LEU A 15 -21.22 5.33 26.34
CA LEU A 15 -20.01 4.75 26.93
C LEU A 15 -19.69 3.27 26.60
N SER A 16 -19.09 3.04 25.42
CA SER A 16 -18.04 2.00 25.22
C SER A 16 -17.19 2.27 23.97
N ALA A 17 -16.92 3.54 23.65
CA ALA A 17 -16.29 3.93 22.39
C ALA A 17 -14.78 4.25 22.51
N ARG A 18 -14.01 3.50 23.31
CA ARG A 18 -12.56 3.73 23.40
C ARG A 18 -11.68 2.70 22.67
N VAL A 19 -12.17 1.49 22.39
CA VAL A 19 -11.34 0.44 21.75
C VAL A 19 -11.74 0.17 20.29
N ALA A 20 -13.01 0.38 19.91
CA ALA A 20 -13.50 0.04 18.56
C ALA A 20 -13.05 1.01 17.45
N LEU A 21 -12.70 2.25 17.78
CA LEU A 21 -12.31 3.26 16.78
C LEU A 21 -10.86 3.11 16.27
N GLN A 22 -10.01 2.35 16.96
CA GLN A 22 -8.60 2.17 16.56
C GLN A 22 -8.40 1.20 15.39
N ARG A 23 -9.34 0.29 15.10
CA ARG A 23 -9.23 -0.66 13.98
C ARG A 23 -9.82 -0.16 12.68
N TYR A 24 -10.86 0.70 12.73
CA TYR A 24 -11.46 1.27 11.51
C TYR A 24 -10.57 2.32 10.83
N SER A 25 -9.69 2.98 11.60
CA SER A 25 -8.69 3.91 11.06
C SER A 25 -7.54 3.22 10.32
N ARG A 26 -7.39 1.89 10.43
CA ARG A 26 -6.36 1.12 9.71
C ARG A 26 -6.76 0.68 8.29
N ALA A 27 -8.00 0.94 7.85
CA ALA A 27 -8.52 0.38 6.58
C ALA A 27 -8.77 1.40 5.44
N MET A 28 -8.68 2.72 5.67
CA MET A 28 -8.76 3.72 4.59
C MET A 28 -7.77 4.85 4.80
N ALA A 29 -6.51 4.62 4.42
CA ALA A 29 -5.53 5.70 4.33
C ALA A 29 -5.98 6.68 3.24
N THR A 30 -6.29 7.92 3.64
CA THR A 30 -6.67 9.00 2.71
C THR A 30 -5.54 10.01 2.65
N ILE A 31 -5.03 10.27 1.45
CA ILE A 31 -3.95 11.21 1.20
C ILE A 31 -4.53 12.43 0.49
N GLN A 32 -4.31 13.62 1.04
CA GLN A 32 -4.67 14.89 0.41
C GLN A 32 -3.41 15.56 -0.11
N ILE A 33 -3.36 15.82 -1.42
CA ILE A 33 -2.26 16.52 -2.07
C ILE A 33 -2.73 17.96 -2.33
N ARG A 34 -2.01 18.93 -1.76
CA ARG A 34 -2.29 20.37 -1.88
C ARG A 34 -1.29 21.02 -2.83
N ASP A 35 -1.68 22.20 -3.33
CA ASP A 35 -0.80 23.08 -4.10
C ASP A 35 -0.20 22.41 -5.34
N VAL A 36 -1.01 21.62 -6.05
CA VAL A 36 -0.62 21.03 -7.33
C VAL A 36 -0.62 22.14 -8.39
N PRO A 37 0.49 22.37 -9.12
CA PRO A 37 0.52 23.31 -10.23
C PRO A 37 -0.55 22.98 -11.27
N GLU A 38 -1.25 23.99 -11.78
CA GLU A 38 -2.37 23.83 -12.73
C GLU A 38 -1.96 23.02 -13.98
N GLU A 39 -0.76 23.30 -14.49
CA GLU A 39 -0.15 22.58 -15.62
C GLU A 39 -0.03 21.07 -15.36
N ALA A 40 0.39 20.67 -14.16
CA ALA A 40 0.53 19.28 -13.78
C ALA A 40 -0.86 18.63 -13.59
N TYR A 41 -1.79 19.36 -12.98
CA TYR A 41 -3.16 18.91 -12.80
C TYR A 41 -3.85 18.59 -14.15
N GLU A 42 -3.74 19.49 -15.12
CA GLU A 42 -4.36 19.30 -16.43
C GLU A 42 -3.74 18.13 -17.21
N VAL A 43 -2.42 17.93 -17.13
CA VAL A 43 -1.76 16.75 -17.73
C VAL A 43 -2.29 15.46 -17.09
N ILE A 44 -2.40 15.40 -15.77
CA ILE A 44 -2.92 14.24 -15.06
C ILE A 44 -4.39 13.99 -15.43
N ARG A 45 -5.20 15.05 -15.51
CA ARG A 45 -6.61 14.97 -15.89
C ARG A 45 -6.80 14.44 -17.30
N GLN A 46 -6.00 14.90 -18.26
CA GLN A 46 -6.04 14.42 -19.64
C GLN A 46 -5.66 12.93 -19.72
N ARG A 47 -4.61 12.51 -19.01
CA ARG A 47 -4.20 11.09 -18.95
C ARG A 47 -5.27 10.20 -18.30
N ALA A 48 -5.87 10.66 -17.20
CA ALA A 48 -6.95 9.93 -16.54
C ALA A 48 -8.16 9.75 -17.47
N ARG A 49 -8.55 10.81 -18.20
CA ARG A 49 -9.62 10.74 -19.21
C ARG A 49 -9.28 9.79 -20.36
N ALA A 50 -8.05 9.84 -20.86
CA ALA A 50 -7.59 8.92 -21.91
C ALA A 50 -7.64 7.45 -21.46
N ALA A 51 -7.38 7.20 -20.17
CA ALA A 51 -7.51 5.88 -19.55
C ALA A 51 -8.96 5.52 -19.15
N GLY A 52 -9.94 6.41 -19.36
CA GLY A 52 -11.33 6.20 -18.95
C GLY A 52 -11.55 6.16 -17.43
N GLN A 53 -10.61 6.69 -16.64
CA GLN A 53 -10.63 6.62 -15.19
C GLN A 53 -11.01 7.98 -14.56
N SER A 54 -11.56 7.92 -13.35
CA SER A 54 -11.62 9.12 -12.50
C SER A 54 -10.21 9.55 -12.11
N ILE A 55 -10.00 10.85 -11.88
CA ILE A 55 -8.70 11.37 -11.46
C ILE A 55 -8.22 10.76 -10.13
N GLN A 56 -9.14 10.47 -9.21
CA GLN A 56 -8.84 9.83 -7.93
C GLN A 56 -8.39 8.37 -8.13
N SER A 57 -9.06 7.62 -9.00
CA SER A 57 -8.69 6.24 -9.33
C SER A 57 -7.31 6.18 -9.99
N TYR A 58 -7.07 7.07 -10.94
CA TYR A 58 -5.80 7.17 -11.65
C TYR A 58 -4.65 7.49 -10.70
N MET A 59 -4.81 8.50 -9.82
CA MET A 59 -3.78 8.84 -8.84
C MET A 59 -3.54 7.73 -7.82
N ARG A 60 -4.59 7.01 -7.40
CA ARG A 60 -4.45 5.85 -6.53
C ARG A 60 -3.58 4.76 -7.18
N GLU A 61 -3.81 4.46 -8.46
CA GLU A 61 -2.96 3.51 -9.19
C GLU A 61 -1.52 4.00 -9.26
N GLN A 62 -1.28 5.27 -9.60
CA GLN A 62 0.07 5.83 -9.62
C GLN A 62 0.77 5.73 -8.25
N VAL A 63 0.07 5.99 -7.15
CA VAL A 63 0.62 5.86 -5.79
C VAL A 63 0.90 4.40 -5.43
N ILE A 64 0.04 3.46 -5.84
CA ILE A 64 0.26 2.02 -5.64
C ILE A 64 1.49 1.57 -6.43
N GLU A 65 1.62 1.99 -7.69
CA GLU A 65 2.78 1.66 -8.52
C GLU A 65 4.06 2.27 -7.94
N MET A 66 4.01 3.52 -7.48
CA MET A 66 5.12 4.14 -6.77
C MET A 66 5.52 3.37 -5.51
N ALA A 67 4.55 2.87 -4.73
CA ALA A 67 4.82 2.08 -3.54
C ALA A 67 5.32 0.66 -3.85
N ARG A 68 4.97 0.10 -5.02
CA ARG A 68 5.47 -1.21 -5.49
C ARG A 68 6.91 -1.15 -5.95
N GLN A 69 7.35 -0.01 -6.47
CA GLN A 69 8.73 0.19 -6.88
C GLN A 69 9.62 0.29 -5.65
N ARG A 70 10.22 -0.84 -5.24
CA ARG A 70 11.32 -0.85 -4.27
C ARG A 70 12.38 0.11 -4.77
N THR A 71 12.82 1.03 -3.91
CA THR A 71 13.91 1.93 -4.26
C THR A 71 15.19 1.10 -4.47
N LYS A 72 16.08 1.56 -5.37
CA LYS A 72 17.37 0.89 -5.59
C LYS A 72 18.13 0.69 -4.28
N GLN A 73 18.01 1.64 -3.36
CA GLN A 73 18.64 1.59 -2.04
C GLN A 73 18.06 0.49 -1.14
N GLU A 74 16.74 0.27 -1.16
CA GLU A 74 16.13 -0.83 -0.41
C GLU A 74 16.55 -2.19 -0.98
N VAL A 75 16.66 -2.31 -2.30
CA VAL A 75 17.13 -3.55 -2.94
C VAL A 75 18.61 -3.81 -2.61
N LEU A 76 19.46 -2.79 -2.67
CA LEU A 76 20.86 -2.90 -2.28
C LEU A 76 21.02 -3.27 -0.81
N ALA A 77 20.24 -2.66 0.10
CA ALA A 77 20.26 -2.98 1.51
C ALA A 77 19.79 -4.42 1.80
N GLU A 78 18.80 -4.92 1.06
CA GLU A 78 18.34 -6.32 1.14
C GLU A 78 19.44 -7.29 0.68
N ILE A 79 20.15 -6.96 -0.41
CA ILE A 79 21.28 -7.77 -0.91
C ILE A 79 22.45 -7.75 0.09
N GLU A 80 22.81 -6.59 0.62
CA GLU A 80 23.87 -6.46 1.62
C GLU A 80 23.53 -7.23 2.90
N ALA A 81 22.29 -7.15 3.37
CA ALA A 81 21.82 -7.94 4.51
C ALA A 81 21.83 -9.44 4.22
N ALA A 82 21.40 -9.87 3.02
CA ALA A 82 21.45 -11.27 2.61
C ALA A 82 22.88 -11.81 2.54
N LEU A 83 23.82 -11.02 2.01
CA LEU A 83 25.24 -11.36 1.96
C LEU A 83 25.91 -11.37 3.33
N ALA A 84 25.43 -10.55 4.28
CA ALA A 84 25.94 -10.52 5.65
C ALA A 84 25.45 -11.70 6.50
N GLU A 85 24.20 -12.14 6.28
CA GLU A 85 23.60 -13.29 6.96
C GLU A 85 23.98 -14.64 6.31
N GLU A 86 24.42 -14.62 5.05
CA GLU A 86 25.02 -15.79 4.42
C GLU A 86 26.35 -16.14 5.11
N ARG A 87 26.31 -17.12 6.01
CA ARG A 87 27.47 -17.99 6.31
C ARG A 87 28.13 -18.31 4.97
N PRO A 88 29.46 -18.15 4.81
CA PRO A 88 30.12 -18.41 3.54
C PRO A 88 29.86 -19.87 3.16
N ARG A 89 28.88 -20.07 2.28
CA ARG A 89 28.69 -21.32 1.58
C ARG A 89 29.81 -21.27 0.57
N ASN A 90 30.91 -21.94 0.90
CA ASN A 90 32.04 -22.19 0.02
C ASN A 90 31.58 -23.06 -1.14
N VAL A 91 30.76 -22.46 -2.01
CA VAL A 91 30.33 -23.01 -3.28
C VAL A 91 31.53 -22.91 -4.20
N THR A 92 32.30 -23.98 -4.26
CA THR A 92 33.40 -24.10 -5.20
C THR A 92 32.88 -24.57 -6.55
N ALA A 93 33.59 -24.22 -7.63
CA ALA A 93 33.28 -24.70 -8.98
C ALA A 93 33.22 -26.24 -9.04
N GLU A 94 34.06 -26.91 -8.24
CA GLU A 94 34.10 -28.37 -8.10
C GLU A 94 32.81 -28.93 -7.46
N SER A 95 32.31 -28.30 -6.39
CA SER A 95 31.07 -28.72 -5.72
C SER A 95 29.85 -28.56 -6.63
N LEU A 96 29.82 -27.47 -7.42
CA LEU A 96 28.77 -27.22 -8.40
C LEU A 96 28.80 -28.25 -9.55
N ALA A 97 29.99 -28.53 -10.09
CA ALA A 97 30.18 -29.52 -11.15
C ALA A 97 29.79 -30.93 -10.68
N ALA A 98 30.11 -31.29 -9.44
CA ALA A 98 29.73 -32.56 -8.85
C ALA A 98 28.21 -32.72 -8.72
N HIS A 99 27.48 -31.66 -8.34
CA HIS A 99 26.02 -31.69 -8.23
C HIS A 99 25.34 -31.87 -9.61
N VAL A 100 25.81 -31.12 -10.61
CA VAL A 100 25.29 -31.21 -11.99
C VAL A 100 25.60 -32.57 -12.64
N ALA A 101 26.77 -33.15 -12.35
CA ALA A 101 27.12 -34.48 -12.84
C ALA A 101 26.28 -35.59 -12.19
N ALA A 102 25.87 -35.43 -10.93
CA ALA A 102 25.01 -36.37 -10.23
C ALA A 102 23.55 -36.34 -10.73
N GLU A 103 23.03 -35.18 -11.14
CA GLU A 103 21.68 -35.06 -11.72
C GLU A 103 21.54 -35.68 -13.12
N ARG A 104 22.64 -35.83 -13.87
CA ARG A 104 22.63 -36.35 -15.24
C ARG A 104 22.83 -37.87 -15.35
N ARG A 105 22.85 -38.59 -14.23
CA ARG A 105 23.13 -40.04 -14.16
C ARG A 105 21.88 -40.81 -13.77
#